data_AF-A0A661VSY1-F1
#
_entry.id   AF-A0A661VSY1-F1
#
_cell.length_a   1.000
_cell.length_b   1.000
_cell.length_c   1.000
_cell.angle_alpha   90.00
_cell.angle_beta   90.00
_cell.angle_gamma   90.00
#
_symmetry.space_group_name_H-M   'P 1'
#
loop_
_entity.id
_entity.type
_entity.pdbx_description
1 polymer ?
#
loop_
_entity_poly.entity_id
_entity_poly.type
_entity_poly.pdbx_seq_one_letter_code
_entity_poly.pdbx_strand_id
1 'polypeptide(L)'
;MLEYMADRIEAVLRRYGIPGQVISGTVAARVIRFKVILKDGADGNRVLGLVNELAAALNTPGVRVARQGVAAVVEVPRPGPVVVHLLPLLRTLQCVPPVTATLGLADDGAPLLIRLPSPVVAHILVAGAAGSGKTVLLRTMILSLALRHPRQEELALVLAGQALTDLSGLPHLVRPVITDDREAAEVLHSLVRLTTRRAGGAEAALPVVTFFDELTSPLGAGGPAAERDLRWLLQSGRVAGVHLIATTRYLDHPSVRRLIGAFPVRIVGRVTGLEQARVASGWPGTGAERLSSPGDFIAVAEGQLTRFQAAYVTPGEATQVVAALRQGGQPRLGTGTEISTRGGFDLIAR
;
A
#
# COMPACT_ATOMS: atom_id res chain seq x y z
N MET A 1 10.73 14.84 -25.37
CA MET A 1 10.02 15.14 -24.09
C MET A 1 10.96 15.16 -22.90
N LEU A 2 11.69 14.06 -22.63
CA LEU A 2 12.62 13.99 -21.49
C LEU A 2 13.74 15.04 -21.54
N GLU A 3 14.40 15.19 -22.68
CA GLU A 3 15.47 16.19 -22.88
C GLU A 3 14.97 17.62 -22.62
N TYR A 4 13.84 18.00 -23.22
CA TYR A 4 13.21 19.30 -22.96
C TYR A 4 12.96 19.57 -21.47
N MET A 5 12.44 18.58 -20.74
CA MET A 5 12.19 18.72 -19.30
C MET A 5 13.51 18.82 -18.52
N ALA A 6 14.53 18.04 -18.88
CA ALA A 6 15.86 18.10 -18.30
C ALA A 6 16.47 19.51 -18.49
N ASP A 7 16.41 20.06 -19.71
CA ASP A 7 16.90 21.41 -20.02
C ASP A 7 16.20 22.47 -19.16
N ARG A 8 14.88 22.34 -18.94
CA ARG A 8 14.14 23.26 -18.07
C ARG A 8 14.53 23.14 -16.61
N ILE A 9 14.75 21.92 -16.11
CA ILE A 9 15.27 21.70 -14.75
C ILE A 9 16.62 22.39 -14.60
N GLU A 10 17.55 22.17 -15.53
CA GLU A 10 18.87 22.79 -15.50
C GLU A 10 18.84 24.32 -15.63
N ALA A 11 17.92 24.86 -16.43
CA ALA A 11 17.71 26.29 -16.56
C ALA A 11 17.25 26.92 -15.23
N VAL A 12 16.35 26.26 -14.50
CA VAL A 12 15.94 26.69 -13.16
C VAL A 12 17.12 26.63 -12.19
N LEU A 13 17.89 25.53 -12.17
CA LEU A 13 19.07 25.42 -11.31
C LEU A 13 20.08 26.54 -11.58
N ARG A 14 20.38 26.82 -12.85
CA ARG A 14 21.26 27.92 -13.28
C ARG A 14 20.74 29.28 -12.83
N ARG A 15 19.43 29.55 -12.99
CA ARG A 15 18.80 30.81 -12.56
C ARG A 15 18.96 31.08 -11.07
N TYR A 16 18.96 30.04 -10.24
CA TYR A 16 19.12 30.16 -8.79
C TYR A 16 20.57 29.94 -8.32
N GLY A 17 21.54 29.92 -9.24
CA GLY A 17 22.95 29.77 -8.93
C GLY A 17 23.27 28.42 -8.27
N ILE A 18 22.56 27.36 -8.64
CA ILE A 18 22.82 25.99 -8.20
C ILE A 18 23.53 25.26 -9.35
N PRO A 19 24.83 24.98 -9.25
CA PRO A 19 25.56 24.28 -10.29
C PRO A 19 25.22 22.79 -10.23
N GLY A 20 24.32 22.34 -11.11
CA GLY A 20 23.92 20.94 -11.22
C GLY A 20 23.50 20.57 -12.63
N GLN A 21 23.52 19.26 -12.92
CA GLN A 21 23.21 18.71 -14.24
C GLN A 21 22.30 17.48 -14.09
N VAL A 22 21.36 17.31 -15.02
CA VAL A 22 20.53 16.12 -15.11
C VAL A 22 21.32 15.02 -15.82
N ILE A 23 21.54 13.89 -15.15
CA ILE A 23 22.30 12.76 -15.70
C ILE A 23 21.44 11.65 -16.29
N SER A 24 20.18 11.55 -15.84
CA SER A 24 19.24 10.57 -16.38
C SER A 24 17.80 11.01 -16.16
N GLY A 25 16.94 10.60 -17.08
CA GLY A 25 15.49 10.71 -17.00
C GLY A 25 14.86 9.34 -17.19
N THR A 26 14.10 8.86 -16.21
CA THR A 26 13.41 7.55 -16.29
C THR A 26 11.90 7.77 -16.22
N VAL A 27 11.16 7.22 -17.19
CA VAL A 27 9.70 7.26 -17.21
C VAL A 27 9.15 6.08 -16.43
N ALA A 28 8.49 6.35 -15.31
CA ALA A 28 7.72 5.37 -14.55
C ALA A 28 6.23 5.44 -14.93
N ALA A 29 5.39 4.64 -14.27
CA ALA A 29 3.95 4.57 -14.56
C ALA A 29 3.23 5.94 -14.40
N ARG A 30 3.64 6.75 -13.41
CA ARG A 30 2.98 8.02 -13.06
C ARG A 30 3.90 9.22 -12.91
N VAL A 31 5.19 9.00 -12.77
CA VAL A 31 6.18 10.07 -12.65
C VAL A 31 7.30 9.88 -13.65
N ILE A 32 7.92 10.98 -14.02
CA ILE A 32 9.18 11.02 -14.72
C ILE A 32 10.22 11.42 -13.67
N ARG A 33 11.18 10.56 -13.40
CA ARG A 33 12.27 10.85 -12.45
C ARG A 33 13.48 11.38 -13.19
N PHE A 34 13.95 12.54 -12.78
CA PHE A 34 15.22 13.10 -13.21
C PHE A 34 16.22 13.01 -12.06
N LYS A 35 17.37 12.37 -12.32
CA LYS A 35 18.48 12.35 -11.37
C LYS A 35 19.39 13.52 -11.70
N VAL A 36 19.56 14.43 -10.73
CA VAL A 36 20.37 15.63 -10.81
C VAL A 36 21.60 15.46 -9.95
N ILE A 37 22.79 15.55 -10.53
CA ILE A 37 24.04 15.61 -9.78
C ILE A 37 24.42 17.07 -9.60
N LEU A 38 24.78 17.44 -8.38
CA LEU A 38 25.28 18.77 -8.05
C LEU A 38 26.81 18.76 -8.08
N LYS A 39 27.42 19.87 -8.52
CA LYS A 39 28.89 20.02 -8.47
C LYS A 39 29.36 20.20 -7.02
N ASP A 40 30.61 19.84 -6.75
CA ASP A 40 31.21 19.90 -5.42
C ASP A 40 31.03 21.29 -4.78
N GLY A 41 30.58 21.30 -3.52
CA GLY A 41 30.30 22.52 -2.75
C GLY A 41 28.87 23.07 -2.86
N ALA A 42 28.02 22.52 -3.75
CA ALA A 42 26.61 22.92 -3.83
C ALA A 42 25.76 22.23 -2.75
N ASP A 43 25.01 23.02 -1.97
CA ASP A 43 24.08 22.50 -0.98
C ASP A 43 22.83 21.89 -1.63
N GLY A 44 22.71 20.57 -1.57
CA GLY A 44 21.55 19.83 -2.05
C GLY A 44 20.21 20.21 -1.40
N ASN A 45 20.23 20.84 -0.22
CA ASN A 45 19.02 21.35 0.40
C ASN A 45 18.44 22.56 -0.36
N ARG A 46 19.26 23.30 -1.11
CA ARG A 46 18.77 24.41 -1.94
C ARG A 46 17.87 23.91 -3.07
N VAL A 47 18.11 22.71 -3.61
CA VAL A 47 17.25 22.12 -4.64
C VAL A 47 15.88 21.72 -4.06
N LEU A 48 15.85 21.24 -2.81
CA LEU A 48 14.60 20.91 -2.11
C LEU A 48 13.67 22.13 -1.96
N GLY A 49 14.24 23.33 -1.91
CA GLY A 49 13.50 24.59 -1.85
C GLY A 49 12.88 25.02 -3.18
N LEU A 50 13.35 24.50 -4.33
CA LEU A 50 12.92 24.94 -5.67
C LEU A 50 11.67 24.22 -6.21
N VAL A 51 10.87 23.62 -5.33
CA VAL A 51 9.69 22.81 -5.73
C VAL A 51 8.72 23.63 -6.58
N ASN A 52 8.44 24.87 -6.20
CA ASN A 52 7.46 25.70 -6.90
C ASN A 52 7.99 26.21 -8.25
N GLU A 53 9.26 26.58 -8.28
CA GLU A 53 9.98 27.08 -9.46
C GLU A 53 10.12 25.98 -10.52
N LEU A 54 10.49 24.77 -10.09
CA LEU A 54 10.58 23.60 -10.95
C LEU A 54 9.19 23.21 -11.47
N ALA A 55 8.14 23.26 -10.63
CA ALA A 55 6.78 22.99 -11.07
C ALA A 55 6.29 23.99 -12.13
N ALA A 56 6.51 25.28 -11.88
CA ALA A 56 6.16 26.36 -12.81
C ALA A 56 6.94 26.24 -14.13
N ALA A 57 8.24 25.94 -14.06
CA ALA A 57 9.03 25.68 -15.25
C ALA A 57 8.55 24.43 -15.98
N LEU A 58 8.18 23.36 -15.32
CA LEU A 58 7.78 22.14 -16.01
C LEU A 58 6.31 22.15 -16.46
N ASN A 59 5.58 23.24 -16.21
CA ASN A 59 4.15 23.40 -16.49
C ASN A 59 3.32 22.23 -15.92
N THR A 60 3.60 21.88 -14.67
CA THR A 60 2.98 20.77 -13.94
C THR A 60 2.31 21.31 -12.68
N PRO A 61 1.22 20.70 -12.19
CA PRO A 61 0.58 21.10 -10.92
C PRO A 61 1.50 21.00 -9.71
N GLY A 62 2.60 20.25 -9.81
CA GLY A 62 3.63 20.17 -8.78
C GLY A 62 4.79 19.26 -9.19
N VAL A 63 5.88 19.31 -8.44
CA VAL A 63 6.97 18.34 -8.50
C VAL A 63 7.35 17.90 -7.10
N ARG A 64 8.00 16.74 -6.98
CA ARG A 64 8.66 16.33 -5.74
C ARG A 64 10.16 16.40 -5.94
N VAL A 65 10.84 16.97 -4.97
CA VAL A 65 12.30 16.94 -4.91
C VAL A 65 12.70 16.18 -3.66
N ALA A 66 13.55 15.18 -3.82
CA ALA A 66 14.12 14.40 -2.72
C ALA A 66 15.64 14.32 -2.87
N ARG A 67 16.36 14.19 -1.76
CA ARG A 67 17.82 13.99 -1.77
C ARG A 67 18.13 12.50 -1.75
N GLN A 68 19.03 12.05 -2.61
CA GLN A 68 19.51 10.67 -2.67
C GLN A 68 21.05 10.68 -2.75
N GLY A 69 21.69 10.69 -1.58
CA GLY A 69 23.15 10.82 -1.45
C GLY A 69 23.65 12.18 -1.95
N VAL A 70 24.53 12.15 -2.96
CA VAL A 70 25.09 13.33 -3.65
C VAL A 70 24.18 13.87 -4.76
N ALA A 71 23.12 13.14 -5.09
CA ALA A 71 22.16 13.54 -6.13
C ALA A 71 20.87 14.09 -5.50
N ALA A 72 20.22 15.00 -6.22
CA ALA A 72 18.82 15.31 -6.04
C ALA A 72 17.99 14.54 -7.07
N VAL A 73 16.80 14.08 -6.68
CA VAL A 73 15.83 13.43 -7.56
C VAL A 73 14.64 14.36 -7.69
N VAL A 74 14.36 14.77 -8.93
CA VAL A 74 13.19 15.57 -9.28
C VAL A 74 12.17 14.64 -9.93
N GLU A 75 11.03 14.45 -9.28
CA GLU A 75 9.92 13.65 -9.78
C GLU A 75 8.83 14.56 -10.32
N VAL A 76 8.53 14.38 -11.59
CA VAL A 76 7.53 15.17 -12.31
C VAL A 76 6.33 14.30 -12.63
N PRO A 77 5.10 14.70 -12.30
CA PRO A 77 3.90 14.00 -12.73
C PRO A 77 3.88 13.76 -14.24
N ARG A 78 3.61 12.52 -14.64
CA ARG A 78 3.49 12.12 -16.03
C ARG A 78 2.13 12.57 -16.58
N PRO A 79 2.07 13.23 -17.75
CA PRO A 79 0.81 13.47 -18.44
C PRO A 79 0.22 12.14 -18.91
N GLY A 80 -1.05 11.87 -18.57
CA GLY A 80 -1.71 10.58 -18.84
C GLY A 80 -1.16 9.42 -18.01
N PRO A 81 -1.28 9.45 -16.66
CA PRO A 81 -0.79 8.39 -15.81
C PRO A 81 -1.48 7.06 -16.15
N VAL A 82 -0.68 6.00 -16.32
CA VAL A 82 -1.20 4.66 -16.64
C VAL A 82 -1.74 4.03 -15.36
N VAL A 83 -2.97 3.50 -15.43
CA VAL A 83 -3.56 2.73 -14.35
C VAL A 83 -2.85 1.38 -14.27
N VAL A 84 -2.33 1.04 -13.09
CA VAL A 84 -1.76 -0.29 -12.85
C VAL A 84 -2.92 -1.25 -12.63
N HIS A 85 -3.26 -2.07 -13.62
CA HIS A 85 -4.32 -3.07 -13.44
C HIS A 85 -3.79 -4.32 -12.72
N LEU A 86 -4.54 -4.83 -11.74
CA LEU A 86 -4.12 -5.99 -10.95
C LEU A 86 -3.98 -7.25 -11.82
N LEU A 87 -4.94 -7.50 -12.71
CA LEU A 87 -5.02 -8.75 -13.45
C LEU A 87 -3.83 -8.96 -14.41
N PRO A 88 -3.43 -7.97 -15.23
CA PRO A 88 -2.18 -8.03 -15.98
C PRO A 88 -0.96 -8.16 -15.07
N LEU A 89 -0.90 -7.42 -13.95
CA LEU A 89 0.21 -7.49 -13.01
C LEU A 89 0.38 -8.88 -12.39
N LEU A 90 -0.71 -9.57 -12.06
CA LEU A 90 -0.64 -10.93 -11.52
C LEU A 90 -0.04 -11.93 -12.51
N ARG A 91 -0.25 -11.73 -13.82
CA ARG A 91 0.30 -12.61 -14.88
C ARG A 91 1.81 -12.47 -15.03
N THR A 92 2.40 -11.34 -14.67
CA THR A 92 3.86 -11.15 -14.73
C THR A 92 4.58 -11.82 -13.56
N LEU A 93 3.84 -12.28 -12.54
CA LEU A 93 4.39 -12.78 -11.29
C LEU A 93 4.53 -14.30 -11.31
N GLN A 94 5.77 -14.77 -11.21
CA GLN A 94 6.12 -16.20 -11.14
C GLN A 94 6.62 -16.55 -9.73
N CYS A 95 6.37 -17.78 -9.28
CA CYS A 95 6.91 -18.34 -8.02
C CYS A 95 6.67 -17.48 -6.76
N VAL A 96 5.46 -16.94 -6.60
CA VAL A 96 5.12 -16.10 -5.44
C VAL A 96 4.88 -16.97 -4.19
N PRO A 97 5.52 -16.66 -3.04
CA PRO A 97 5.31 -17.42 -1.81
C PRO A 97 3.84 -17.44 -1.35
N PRO A 98 3.37 -18.49 -0.65
CA PRO A 98 2.01 -18.56 -0.13
C PRO A 98 1.65 -17.38 0.77
N VAL A 99 0.37 -17.01 0.78
CA VAL A 99 -0.19 -15.92 1.62
C VAL A 99 0.55 -14.58 1.41
N THR A 100 0.93 -14.32 0.15
CA THR A 100 1.53 -13.06 -0.29
C THR A 100 0.52 -12.23 -1.06
N ALA A 101 0.21 -11.04 -0.54
CA ALA A 101 -0.66 -10.08 -1.21
C ALA A 101 0.15 -9.23 -2.20
N THR A 102 -0.46 -8.91 -3.35
CA THR A 102 0.12 -7.99 -4.34
C THR A 102 -0.41 -6.60 -4.09
N LEU A 103 0.49 -5.62 -3.99
CA LEU A 103 0.11 -4.24 -3.73
C LEU A 103 0.00 -3.44 -5.02
N GLY A 104 1.01 -3.52 -5.89
CA GLY A 104 1.07 -2.76 -7.12
C GLY A 104 2.48 -2.69 -7.69
N LEU A 105 2.87 -1.53 -8.24
CA LEU A 105 4.21 -1.30 -8.77
C LEU A 105 4.96 -0.31 -7.88
N ALA A 106 6.17 -0.68 -7.48
CA ALA A 106 7.11 0.22 -6.87
C ALA A 106 7.52 1.32 -7.85
N ASP A 107 8.20 2.32 -7.30
CA ASP A 107 8.68 3.48 -8.00
C ASP A 107 9.54 3.14 -9.23
N ASP A 108 10.39 2.11 -9.16
CA ASP A 108 11.22 1.63 -10.25
C ASP A 108 10.47 0.74 -11.28
N GLY A 109 9.19 0.49 -11.07
CA GLY A 109 8.34 -0.36 -11.90
C GLY A 109 8.38 -1.84 -11.53
N ALA A 110 9.11 -2.23 -10.48
CA ALA A 110 9.07 -3.60 -9.97
C ALA A 110 7.71 -3.89 -9.31
N PRO A 111 7.13 -5.08 -9.51
CA PRO A 111 5.98 -5.51 -8.73
C PRO A 111 6.29 -5.54 -7.23
N LEU A 112 5.45 -4.88 -6.43
CA LEU A 112 5.58 -4.84 -4.98
C LEU A 112 4.57 -5.77 -4.32
N LEU A 113 5.10 -6.71 -3.53
CA LEU A 113 4.34 -7.75 -2.85
C LEU A 113 4.60 -7.69 -1.34
N ILE A 114 3.69 -8.25 -0.55
CA ILE A 114 3.80 -8.32 0.91
C ILE A 114 3.42 -9.71 1.41
N ARG A 115 4.40 -10.41 2.01
CA ARG A 115 4.22 -11.78 2.53
C ARG A 115 3.71 -11.74 3.95
N LEU A 116 2.43 -12.03 4.17
CA LEU A 116 1.80 -11.89 5.49
C LEU A 116 2.43 -12.79 6.57
N PRO A 117 2.85 -14.04 6.28
CA PRO A 117 3.55 -14.88 7.24
C PRO A 117 4.94 -14.36 7.67
N SER A 118 5.50 -13.36 6.98
CA SER A 118 6.82 -12.82 7.30
C SER A 118 6.83 -12.22 8.72
N PRO A 119 7.90 -12.45 9.52
CA PRO A 119 8.00 -11.99 10.90
C PRO A 119 7.87 -10.47 11.06
N VAL A 120 8.24 -9.75 10.01
CA VAL A 120 8.35 -8.30 9.91
C VAL A 120 7.16 -7.67 9.19
N VAL A 121 6.18 -8.51 8.79
CA VAL A 121 4.95 -8.09 8.11
C VAL A 121 3.72 -8.30 8.96
N ALA A 122 3.39 -9.54 9.34
CA ALA A 122 2.25 -10.02 10.15
C ALA A 122 0.91 -9.25 10.10
N HIS A 123 0.91 -7.96 10.47
CA HIS A 123 -0.23 -7.06 10.55
C HIS A 123 0.10 -5.70 9.88
N ILE A 124 -0.86 -5.16 9.12
CA ILE A 124 -0.67 -3.96 8.30
C ILE A 124 -1.73 -2.92 8.68
N LEU A 125 -1.30 -1.68 8.90
CA LEU A 125 -2.20 -0.54 8.99
C LEU A 125 -2.08 0.32 7.73
N VAL A 126 -3.21 0.62 7.09
CA VAL A 126 -3.31 1.50 5.93
C VAL A 126 -3.96 2.82 6.35
N ALA A 127 -3.19 3.90 6.41
CA ALA A 127 -3.65 5.22 6.83
C ALA A 127 -3.77 6.19 5.65
N GLY A 128 -4.66 7.17 5.75
CA GLY A 128 -4.78 8.26 4.77
C GLY A 128 -6.15 8.92 4.75
N ALA A 129 -6.25 10.08 4.09
CA ALA A 129 -7.48 10.83 3.93
C ALA A 129 -8.53 10.09 3.08
N ALA A 130 -9.77 10.61 3.06
CA ALA A 130 -10.80 10.13 2.14
C ALA A 130 -10.32 10.27 0.68
N GLY A 131 -10.64 9.27 -0.15
CA GLY A 131 -10.23 9.26 -1.56
C GLY A 131 -8.74 8.97 -1.80
N SER A 132 -7.92 8.66 -0.78
CA SER A 132 -6.51 8.28 -1.00
C SER A 132 -6.33 6.89 -1.63
N GLY A 133 -7.40 6.08 -1.70
CA GLY A 133 -7.39 4.75 -2.31
C GLY A 133 -7.29 3.57 -1.33
N LYS A 134 -7.46 3.78 -0.01
CA LYS A 134 -7.32 2.72 1.01
C LYS A 134 -8.18 1.48 0.75
N THR A 135 -9.50 1.67 0.54
CA THR A 135 -10.42 0.58 0.24
C THR A 135 -10.07 -0.11 -1.08
N VAL A 136 -9.62 0.65 -2.09
CA VAL A 136 -9.15 0.08 -3.36
C VAL A 136 -7.93 -0.81 -3.12
N LEU A 137 -6.97 -0.37 -2.30
CA LEU A 137 -5.81 -1.18 -1.92
C LEU A 137 -6.24 -2.47 -1.18
N LEU A 138 -7.20 -2.39 -0.25
CA LEU A 138 -7.73 -3.58 0.40
C LEU A 138 -8.33 -4.56 -0.62
N ARG A 139 -9.18 -4.09 -1.54
CA ARG A 139 -9.75 -4.93 -2.60
C ARG A 139 -8.66 -5.59 -3.44
N THR A 140 -7.63 -4.83 -3.81
CA THR A 140 -6.47 -5.33 -4.54
C THR A 140 -5.76 -6.45 -3.78
N MET A 141 -5.50 -6.26 -2.49
CA MET A 141 -4.89 -7.28 -1.63
C MET A 141 -5.78 -8.52 -1.53
N ILE A 142 -7.08 -8.35 -1.24
CA ILE A 142 -8.06 -9.45 -1.09
C ILE A 142 -8.14 -10.28 -2.37
N LEU A 143 -8.36 -9.63 -3.52
CA LEU A 143 -8.49 -10.30 -4.81
C LEU A 143 -7.17 -10.96 -5.23
N SER A 144 -6.02 -10.33 -4.96
CA SER A 144 -4.72 -10.96 -5.24
C SER A 144 -4.49 -12.23 -4.44
N LEU A 145 -4.93 -12.26 -3.16
CA LEU A 145 -4.85 -13.44 -2.32
C LEU A 145 -5.80 -14.53 -2.81
N ALA A 146 -7.07 -14.18 -3.06
CA ALA A 146 -8.09 -15.13 -3.52
C ALA A 146 -7.76 -15.77 -4.88
N LEU A 147 -7.23 -14.98 -5.83
CA LEU A 147 -6.82 -15.47 -7.15
C LEU A 147 -5.61 -16.40 -7.10
N ARG A 148 -4.71 -16.24 -6.11
CA ARG A 148 -3.53 -17.10 -5.93
C ARG A 148 -3.81 -18.37 -5.13
N HIS A 149 -4.88 -18.37 -4.34
CA HIS A 149 -5.27 -19.49 -3.50
C HIS A 149 -6.69 -19.93 -3.88
N PRO A 150 -6.95 -20.41 -5.11
CA PRO A 150 -8.31 -20.62 -5.59
C PRO A 150 -9.10 -21.66 -4.77
N ARG A 151 -8.43 -22.51 -3.99
CA ARG A 151 -9.07 -23.50 -3.12
C ARG A 151 -9.39 -22.90 -1.75
N GLN A 152 -10.58 -23.18 -1.24
CA GLN A 152 -11.04 -22.67 0.06
C GLN A 152 -10.18 -23.17 1.24
N GLU A 153 -9.55 -24.33 1.09
CA GLU A 153 -8.68 -24.96 2.09
C GLU A 153 -7.27 -24.36 2.17
N GLU A 154 -6.95 -23.37 1.33
CA GLU A 154 -5.63 -22.72 1.30
C GLU A 154 -5.63 -21.36 2.03
N LEU A 155 -6.78 -20.71 2.14
CA LEU A 155 -6.92 -19.39 2.78
C LEU A 155 -8.32 -19.14 3.34
N ALA A 156 -8.39 -18.63 4.57
CA ALA A 156 -9.61 -18.10 5.18
C ALA A 156 -9.59 -16.56 5.20
N LEU A 157 -10.70 -15.94 4.77
CA LEU A 157 -10.87 -14.50 4.75
C LEU A 157 -12.01 -14.06 5.70
N VAL A 158 -11.76 -12.99 6.45
CA VAL A 158 -12.79 -12.25 7.20
C VAL A 158 -12.77 -10.80 6.72
N LEU A 159 -13.90 -10.31 6.22
CA LEU A 159 -14.00 -8.94 5.70
C LEU A 159 -15.00 -8.15 6.55
N ALA A 160 -14.60 -6.98 7.02
CA ALA A 160 -15.46 -6.03 7.73
C ALA A 160 -15.40 -4.67 7.04
N GLY A 161 -16.56 -4.15 6.64
CA GLY A 161 -16.73 -2.87 5.99
C GLY A 161 -17.72 -2.90 4.84
N GLN A 162 -18.64 -1.93 4.80
CA GLN A 162 -19.68 -1.82 3.76
C GLN A 162 -19.09 -1.76 2.35
N ALA A 163 -17.93 -1.13 2.20
CA ALA A 163 -17.27 -0.99 0.91
C ALA A 163 -16.54 -2.26 0.44
N LEU A 164 -16.68 -3.40 1.14
CA LEU A 164 -16.16 -4.70 0.71
C LEU A 164 -17.26 -5.70 0.34
N THR A 165 -18.53 -5.27 0.36
CA THR A 165 -19.70 -6.13 0.10
C THR A 165 -19.77 -6.66 -1.33
N ASP A 166 -19.11 -6.00 -2.28
CA ASP A 166 -18.92 -6.48 -3.65
C ASP A 166 -18.07 -7.76 -3.72
N LEU A 167 -17.36 -8.09 -2.63
CA LEU A 167 -16.56 -9.31 -2.48
C LEU A 167 -17.25 -10.40 -1.67
N SER A 168 -18.53 -10.22 -1.28
CA SER A 168 -19.34 -11.17 -0.50
C SER A 168 -19.46 -12.56 -1.10
N GLY A 169 -19.04 -12.73 -2.36
CA GLY A 169 -19.06 -13.99 -3.02
C GLY A 169 -17.80 -14.83 -2.99
N LEU A 170 -16.70 -14.35 -2.43
CA LEU A 170 -15.48 -15.15 -2.40
C LEU A 170 -15.71 -16.46 -1.61
N PRO A 171 -15.31 -17.63 -2.15
CA PRO A 171 -15.47 -18.91 -1.45
C PRO A 171 -14.62 -19.01 -0.18
N HIS A 172 -13.60 -18.15 -0.05
CA HIS A 172 -12.69 -18.07 1.11
C HIS A 172 -13.32 -17.44 2.35
N LEU A 173 -14.48 -16.78 2.22
CA LEU A 173 -15.11 -16.09 3.33
C LEU A 173 -15.59 -17.08 4.39
N VAL A 174 -15.10 -16.91 5.62
CA VAL A 174 -15.56 -17.75 6.76
C VAL A 174 -16.93 -17.32 7.30
N ARG A 175 -17.41 -16.15 6.88
CA ARG A 175 -18.71 -15.56 7.19
C ARG A 175 -19.05 -14.46 6.18
N PRO A 176 -20.33 -14.03 6.08
CA PRO A 176 -20.70 -12.86 5.28
C PRO A 176 -19.85 -11.63 5.61
N VAL A 177 -19.73 -10.71 4.65
CA VAL A 177 -19.03 -9.44 4.88
C VAL A 177 -19.74 -8.70 6.00
N ILE A 178 -18.97 -8.35 7.03
CA ILE A 178 -19.47 -7.76 8.26
C ILE A 178 -19.68 -6.26 8.03
N THR A 179 -20.88 -5.79 8.28
CA THR A 179 -21.21 -4.36 8.15
C THR A 179 -21.59 -3.71 9.49
N ASP A 180 -21.79 -4.51 10.52
CA ASP A 180 -22.08 -4.05 11.88
C ASP A 180 -20.78 -3.88 12.69
N ASP A 181 -20.65 -2.74 13.36
CA ASP A 181 -19.43 -2.38 14.10
C ASP A 181 -19.25 -3.24 15.36
N ARG A 182 -20.33 -3.72 16.01
CA ARG A 182 -20.25 -4.60 17.18
C ARG A 182 -19.82 -6.00 16.77
N GLU A 183 -20.37 -6.53 15.68
CA GLU A 183 -19.93 -7.80 15.11
C GLU A 183 -18.44 -7.71 14.70
N ALA A 184 -18.01 -6.59 14.11
CA ALA A 184 -16.59 -6.37 13.81
C ALA A 184 -15.71 -6.36 15.07
N ALA A 185 -16.21 -5.84 16.20
CA ALA A 185 -15.51 -5.92 17.49
C ALA A 185 -15.46 -7.37 18.02
N GLU A 186 -16.54 -8.14 17.90
CA GLU A 186 -16.59 -9.55 18.28
C GLU A 186 -15.65 -10.43 17.46
N VAL A 187 -15.34 -10.05 16.21
CA VAL A 187 -14.30 -10.70 15.40
C VAL A 187 -12.95 -10.61 16.08
N LEU A 188 -12.55 -9.45 16.60
CA LEU A 188 -11.27 -9.31 17.29
C LEU A 188 -11.18 -10.31 18.45
N HIS A 189 -12.24 -10.40 19.25
CA HIS A 189 -12.32 -11.38 20.34
C HIS A 189 -12.26 -12.84 19.84
N SER A 190 -12.96 -13.14 18.75
CA SER A 190 -12.97 -14.47 18.13
C SER A 190 -11.58 -14.87 17.60
N LEU A 191 -10.84 -13.91 17.03
CA LEU A 191 -9.47 -14.12 16.55
C LEU A 191 -8.50 -14.36 17.72
N VAL A 192 -8.69 -13.69 18.87
CA VAL A 192 -7.91 -13.95 20.09
C VAL A 192 -8.11 -15.40 20.51
N ARG A 193 -9.37 -15.84 20.67
CA ARG A 193 -9.70 -17.23 21.02
C ARG A 193 -9.11 -18.25 20.03
N LEU A 194 -9.18 -17.96 18.73
CA LEU A 194 -8.59 -18.83 17.70
C LEU A 194 -7.07 -18.94 17.88
N THR A 195 -6.39 -17.82 18.08
CA THR A 195 -4.94 -17.76 18.25
C THR A 195 -4.52 -18.51 19.52
N THR A 196 -5.22 -18.32 20.63
CA THR A 196 -4.97 -19.05 21.88
C THR A 196 -5.18 -20.56 21.70
N ARG A 197 -6.23 -20.98 20.98
CA ARG A 197 -6.48 -22.38 20.66
C ARG A 197 -5.35 -23.00 19.84
N ARG A 198 -4.83 -22.27 18.85
CA ARG A 198 -3.72 -22.72 17.98
C ARG A 198 -2.39 -22.80 18.74
N ALA A 199 -2.13 -21.88 19.66
CA ALA A 199 -0.93 -21.91 20.51
C ALA A 199 -0.84 -23.17 21.39
N GLY A 200 -1.96 -23.82 21.69
CA GLY A 200 -2.03 -25.07 22.46
C GLY A 200 -1.68 -26.35 21.70
N GLY A 201 -1.14 -26.28 20.47
CA GLY A 201 -0.64 -27.45 19.72
C GLY A 201 -1.63 -28.05 18.72
N ALA A 202 -2.65 -27.32 18.28
CA ALA A 202 -3.52 -27.77 17.20
C ALA A 202 -2.82 -27.68 15.83
N GLU A 203 -3.01 -28.70 14.99
CA GLU A 203 -2.46 -28.95 13.64
C GLU A 203 -2.22 -27.74 12.72
N ALA A 204 -1.45 -27.95 11.64
CA ALA A 204 -1.26 -27.01 10.54
C ALA A 204 -2.58 -26.35 10.13
N ALA A 205 -2.75 -25.10 10.55
CA ALA A 205 -4.04 -24.46 10.51
C ALA A 205 -4.12 -23.46 9.34
N LEU A 206 -5.25 -23.51 8.64
CA LEU A 206 -5.61 -22.58 7.57
C LEU A 206 -5.25 -21.13 7.93
N PRO A 207 -4.40 -20.42 7.15
CA PRO A 207 -4.11 -19.02 7.39
C PRO A 207 -5.38 -18.18 7.36
N VAL A 208 -5.57 -17.33 8.37
CA VAL A 208 -6.71 -16.42 8.47
C VAL A 208 -6.23 -15.00 8.22
N VAL A 209 -6.80 -14.35 7.20
CA VAL A 209 -6.50 -12.95 6.89
C VAL A 209 -7.75 -12.13 7.07
N THR A 210 -7.69 -11.18 8.01
CA THR A 210 -8.81 -10.31 8.35
C THR A 210 -8.58 -8.90 7.83
N PHE A 211 -9.58 -8.36 7.14
CA PHE A 211 -9.60 -7.02 6.58
C PHE A 211 -10.64 -6.17 7.28
N PHE A 212 -10.23 -5.06 7.88
CA PHE A 212 -11.11 -4.04 8.45
C PHE A 212 -11.02 -2.76 7.61
N ASP A 213 -12.07 -2.42 6.86
CA ASP A 213 -12.19 -1.11 6.21
C ASP A 213 -12.75 -0.08 7.20
N GLU A 214 -11.83 0.56 7.92
CA GLU A 214 -11.99 1.44 9.10
C GLU A 214 -11.86 0.73 10.45
N LEU A 215 -10.67 0.83 11.04
CA LEU A 215 -10.33 0.26 12.34
C LEU A 215 -11.04 0.94 13.52
N THR A 216 -11.43 2.21 13.37
CA THR A 216 -12.12 2.92 14.47
C THR A 216 -13.52 2.38 14.72
N SER A 217 -14.17 1.78 13.73
CA SER A 217 -15.48 1.14 13.87
C SER A 217 -15.48 0.06 14.97
N PRO A 218 -14.69 -1.03 14.87
CA PRO A 218 -14.67 -2.06 15.91
C PRO A 218 -14.07 -1.57 17.24
N LEU A 219 -13.11 -0.63 17.21
CA LEU A 219 -12.54 -0.07 18.44
C LEU A 219 -13.52 0.82 19.19
N GLY A 220 -14.34 1.61 18.48
CA GLY A 220 -15.38 2.44 19.06
C GLY A 220 -16.52 1.60 19.65
N ALA A 221 -16.96 0.58 18.90
CA ALA A 221 -18.05 -0.30 19.35
C ALA A 221 -17.65 -1.23 20.50
N GLY A 222 -16.44 -1.79 20.47
CA GLY A 222 -15.96 -2.72 21.51
C GLY A 222 -15.15 -2.08 22.64
N GLY A 223 -14.84 -0.79 22.53
CA GLY A 223 -14.17 -0.01 23.57
C GLY A 223 -12.83 -0.60 24.06
N PRO A 224 -12.53 -0.53 25.37
CA PRO A 224 -11.27 -1.03 25.92
C PRO A 224 -11.00 -2.53 25.71
N ALA A 225 -12.06 -3.34 25.57
CA ALA A 225 -11.91 -4.77 25.30
C ALA A 225 -11.38 -5.01 23.89
N ALA A 226 -11.96 -4.37 22.87
CA ALA A 226 -11.48 -4.45 21.50
C ALA A 226 -10.05 -3.89 21.35
N GLU A 227 -9.70 -2.82 22.08
CA GLU A 227 -8.32 -2.30 22.08
C GLU A 227 -7.32 -3.31 22.65
N ARG A 228 -7.70 -4.03 23.72
CA ARG A 228 -6.88 -5.08 24.34
C ARG A 228 -6.71 -6.28 23.40
N ASP A 229 -7.79 -6.72 22.78
CA ASP A 229 -7.80 -7.86 21.85
C ASP A 229 -6.95 -7.55 20.61
N LEU A 230 -7.12 -6.35 20.03
CA LEU A 230 -6.28 -5.91 18.92
C LEU A 230 -4.80 -5.87 19.30
N ARG A 231 -4.45 -5.27 20.45
CA ARG A 231 -3.06 -5.21 20.92
C ARG A 231 -2.44 -6.61 21.05
N TRP A 232 -3.19 -7.55 21.63
CA TRP A 232 -2.73 -8.92 21.80
C TRP A 232 -2.56 -9.64 20.46
N LEU A 233 -3.49 -9.42 19.51
CA LEU A 233 -3.39 -9.98 18.16
C LEU A 233 -2.18 -9.45 17.42
N LEU A 234 -1.86 -8.16 17.53
CA LEU A 234 -0.66 -7.58 16.91
C LEU A 234 0.64 -8.21 17.42
N GLN A 235 0.64 -8.74 18.65
CA GLN A 235 1.80 -9.38 19.27
C GLN A 235 1.87 -10.89 19.01
N SER A 236 0.72 -11.57 18.94
CA SER A 236 0.65 -13.03 19.00
C SER A 236 0.01 -13.68 17.75
N GLY A 237 -0.73 -12.92 16.94
CA GLY A 237 -1.54 -13.45 15.84
C GLY A 237 -0.71 -14.19 14.78
N ARG A 238 0.48 -13.67 14.45
CA ARG A 238 1.38 -14.26 13.46
C ARG A 238 1.68 -15.74 13.72
N VAL A 239 1.99 -16.09 14.98
CA VAL A 239 2.41 -17.46 15.36
C VAL A 239 1.27 -18.46 15.11
N ALA A 240 0.02 -17.99 15.18
CA ALA A 240 -1.15 -18.78 14.88
C ALA A 240 -1.62 -18.67 13.42
N GLY A 241 -0.85 -18.03 12.53
CA GLY A 241 -1.27 -17.79 11.14
C GLY A 241 -2.48 -16.86 11.01
N VAL A 242 -2.64 -15.92 11.95
CA VAL A 242 -3.67 -14.89 11.92
C VAL A 242 -3.03 -13.55 11.53
N HIS A 243 -3.53 -12.96 10.45
CA HIS A 243 -3.03 -11.72 9.88
C HIS A 243 -4.12 -10.66 9.85
N LEU A 244 -3.77 -9.42 10.20
CA LEU A 244 -4.71 -8.31 10.28
C LEU A 244 -4.29 -7.21 9.33
N ILE A 245 -5.19 -6.79 8.44
CA ILE A 245 -5.02 -5.61 7.60
C ILE A 245 -6.16 -4.67 7.93
N ALA A 246 -5.85 -3.47 8.39
CA ALA A 246 -6.86 -2.51 8.76
C ALA A 246 -6.60 -1.16 8.08
N THR A 247 -7.66 -0.47 7.68
CA THR A 247 -7.55 0.92 7.22
C THR A 247 -7.92 1.88 8.34
N THR A 248 -7.45 3.11 8.29
CA THR A 248 -8.06 4.18 9.06
C THR A 248 -7.90 5.54 8.39
N ARG A 249 -8.89 6.41 8.59
CA ARG A 249 -8.78 7.84 8.25
C ARG A 249 -8.61 8.75 9.47
N TYR A 250 -8.78 8.20 10.68
CA TYR A 250 -8.84 8.95 11.94
C TYR A 250 -7.59 8.68 12.79
N LEU A 251 -6.50 9.33 12.40
CA LEU A 251 -5.20 9.22 13.09
C LEU A 251 -5.20 9.91 14.46
N ASP A 252 -6.17 10.74 14.75
CA ASP A 252 -6.43 11.42 16.02
C ASP A 252 -7.21 10.56 17.02
N HIS A 253 -7.85 9.47 16.58
CA HIS A 253 -8.59 8.58 17.46
C HIS A 253 -7.69 7.99 18.57
N PRO A 254 -8.06 8.08 19.87
CA PRO A 254 -7.16 7.71 20.98
C PRO A 254 -6.60 6.30 20.91
N SER A 255 -7.43 5.30 20.60
CA SER A 255 -6.98 3.90 20.47
C SER A 255 -6.07 3.70 19.27
N VAL A 256 -6.30 4.42 18.16
CA VAL A 256 -5.42 4.37 16.98
C VAL A 256 -4.07 4.99 17.32
N ARG A 257 -4.06 6.17 17.98
CA ARG A 257 -2.83 6.83 18.46
C ARG A 257 -1.97 5.92 19.33
N ARG A 258 -2.58 5.11 20.20
CA ARG A 258 -1.87 4.17 21.08
C ARG A 258 -1.33 2.93 20.36
N LEU A 259 -2.04 2.45 19.33
CA LEU A 259 -1.75 1.17 18.70
C LEU A 259 -1.02 1.28 17.36
N ILE A 260 -1.00 2.46 16.72
CA ILE A 260 -0.40 2.63 15.40
C ILE A 260 1.09 2.20 15.35
N GLY A 261 1.83 2.44 16.43
CA GLY A 261 3.23 2.02 16.54
C GLY A 261 3.44 0.52 16.69
N ALA A 262 2.40 -0.25 17.04
CA ALA A 262 2.46 -1.70 17.17
C ALA A 262 2.27 -2.43 15.83
N PHE A 263 1.86 -1.73 14.76
CA PHE A 263 1.81 -2.31 13.42
C PHE A 263 3.21 -2.33 12.81
N PRO A 264 3.77 -3.52 12.49
CA PRO A 264 5.11 -3.63 11.92
C PRO A 264 5.19 -3.02 10.51
N VAL A 265 4.09 -3.08 9.74
CA VAL A 265 3.98 -2.42 8.43
C VAL A 265 2.90 -1.35 8.47
N ARG A 266 3.27 -0.15 8.00
CA ARG A 266 2.36 0.99 7.86
C ARG A 266 2.38 1.47 6.42
N ILE A 267 1.23 1.40 5.77
CA ILE A 267 1.03 1.94 4.41
C ILE A 267 0.30 3.26 4.54
N VAL A 268 0.85 4.32 3.96
CA VAL A 268 0.35 5.68 4.11
C VAL A 268 0.04 6.25 2.74
N GLY A 269 -1.25 6.49 2.49
CA GLY A 269 -1.70 7.24 1.32
C GLY A 269 -1.68 8.74 1.60
N ARG A 270 -2.24 9.54 0.69
CA ARG A 270 -2.33 11.00 0.87
C ARG A 270 -2.95 11.39 2.23
N VAL A 271 -2.27 12.27 2.95
CA VAL A 271 -2.71 12.88 4.23
C VAL A 271 -2.70 14.40 4.12
N THR A 272 -3.31 15.12 5.06
CA THR A 272 -3.52 16.58 4.92
C THR A 272 -2.36 17.44 5.43
N GLY A 273 -1.35 16.86 6.08
CA GLY A 273 -0.20 17.62 6.57
C GLY A 273 0.92 16.77 7.14
N LEU A 274 2.04 17.44 7.47
CA LEU A 274 3.27 16.81 7.95
C LEU A 274 3.09 16.05 9.27
N GLU A 275 2.28 16.56 10.20
CA GLU A 275 2.01 15.87 11.48
C GLU A 275 1.30 14.54 11.24
N GLN A 276 0.26 14.53 10.41
CA GLN A 276 -0.45 13.30 10.06
C GLN A 276 0.45 12.33 9.31
N ALA A 277 1.31 12.82 8.39
CA ALA A 277 2.28 11.99 7.70
C ALA A 277 3.23 11.31 8.68
N ARG A 278 3.74 12.05 9.67
CA ARG A 278 4.62 11.54 10.72
C ARG A 278 3.93 10.54 11.62
N VAL A 279 2.69 10.79 12.03
CA VAL A 279 1.91 9.87 12.88
C VAL A 279 1.58 8.58 12.14
N ALA A 280 1.07 8.70 10.92
CA ALA A 280 0.68 7.58 10.08
C ALA A 280 1.85 6.63 9.80
N SER A 281 3.00 7.19 9.44
CA SER A 281 4.18 6.42 9.04
C SER A 281 5.09 6.05 10.22
N GLY A 282 5.10 6.86 11.28
CA GLY A 282 6.13 6.83 12.34
C GLY A 282 7.45 7.47 11.95
N TRP A 283 7.56 8.04 10.75
CA TRP A 283 8.80 8.57 10.20
C TRP A 283 8.64 10.05 9.84
N PRO A 284 9.62 10.90 10.18
CA PRO A 284 9.60 12.29 9.71
C PRO A 284 9.93 12.34 8.21
N GLY A 285 9.40 13.35 7.51
CA GLY A 285 9.83 13.66 6.15
C GLY A 285 9.49 12.62 5.08
N THR A 286 8.48 11.78 5.29
CA THR A 286 8.07 10.77 4.28
C THR A 286 7.55 11.40 2.99
N GLY A 287 6.95 12.59 3.07
CA GLY A 287 6.31 13.28 1.94
C GLY A 287 4.91 12.74 1.63
N ALA A 288 4.28 12.00 2.54
CA ALA A 288 2.92 11.47 2.34
C ALA A 288 1.87 12.58 2.13
N GLU A 289 2.10 13.77 2.67
CA GLU A 289 1.27 14.96 2.48
C GLU A 289 1.34 15.53 1.05
N ARG A 290 2.36 15.12 0.27
CA ARG A 290 2.59 15.56 -1.12
C ARG A 290 2.15 14.52 -2.15
N LEU A 291 1.63 13.37 -1.72
CA LEU A 291 1.08 12.37 -2.64
C LEU A 291 -0.10 12.99 -3.38
N SER A 292 -0.06 12.96 -4.70
CA SER A 292 -0.97 13.77 -5.54
C SER A 292 -2.11 12.95 -6.16
N SER A 293 -2.06 11.62 -6.07
CA SER A 293 -3.08 10.76 -6.69
C SER A 293 -3.63 9.66 -5.78
N PRO A 294 -4.91 9.29 -5.95
CA PRO A 294 -5.46 8.08 -5.36
C PRO A 294 -4.64 6.86 -5.78
N GLY A 295 -4.35 5.98 -4.83
CA GLY A 295 -3.56 4.77 -5.06
C GLY A 295 -2.05 4.99 -5.03
N ASP A 296 -1.56 6.22 -4.84
CA ASP A 296 -0.14 6.48 -4.57
C ASP A 296 0.09 6.35 -3.05
N PHE A 297 1.00 5.47 -2.66
CA PHE A 297 1.22 5.07 -1.29
C PHE A 297 2.70 5.03 -0.94
N ILE A 298 2.97 5.20 0.34
CA ILE A 298 4.26 4.93 0.95
C ILE A 298 4.10 3.78 1.93
N ALA A 299 4.79 2.68 1.71
CA ALA A 299 4.95 1.61 2.69
C ALA A 299 6.16 1.88 3.58
N VAL A 300 5.99 1.73 4.87
CA VAL A 300 7.05 1.73 5.88
C VAL A 300 7.08 0.38 6.56
N ALA A 301 8.21 -0.32 6.43
CA ALA A 301 8.47 -1.60 7.06
C ALA A 301 9.96 -1.69 7.40
N GLU A 302 10.31 -2.19 8.60
CA GLU A 302 11.71 -2.32 9.05
C GLU A 302 12.56 -1.04 8.91
N GLY A 303 11.91 0.12 9.01
CA GLY A 303 12.55 1.43 8.81
C GLY A 303 12.94 1.75 7.38
N GLN A 304 12.56 0.92 6.41
CA GLN A 304 12.63 1.23 4.99
C GLN A 304 11.34 1.86 4.50
N LEU A 305 11.49 2.88 3.65
CA LEU A 305 10.40 3.59 3.00
C LEU A 305 10.36 3.17 1.53
N THR A 306 9.27 2.55 1.10
CA THR A 306 9.04 2.16 -0.29
C THR A 306 7.79 2.85 -0.81
N ARG A 307 7.92 3.70 -1.82
CA ARG A 307 6.77 4.29 -2.51
C ARG A 307 6.30 3.38 -3.63
N PHE A 308 4.99 3.27 -3.80
CA PHE A 308 4.39 2.44 -4.81
C PHE A 308 3.03 2.99 -5.26
N GLN A 309 2.68 2.65 -6.49
CA GLN A 309 1.33 2.81 -7.01
C GLN A 309 0.56 1.50 -6.82
N ALA A 310 -0.53 1.54 -6.06
CA ALA A 310 -1.43 0.42 -5.89
C ALA A 310 -2.03 -0.01 -7.23
N ALA A 311 -2.09 -1.31 -7.43
CA ALA A 311 -2.86 -1.89 -8.51
C ALA A 311 -4.36 -1.66 -8.28
N TYR A 312 -5.10 -1.64 -9.38
CA TYR A 312 -6.52 -1.35 -9.43
C TYR A 312 -7.28 -2.49 -10.09
N VAL A 313 -8.47 -2.75 -9.56
CA VAL A 313 -9.47 -3.63 -10.15
C VAL A 313 -10.74 -2.81 -10.30
N THR A 314 -11.30 -2.78 -11.50
CA THR A 314 -12.60 -2.15 -11.73
C THR A 314 -13.71 -2.93 -11.00
N PRO A 315 -14.82 -2.30 -10.61
CA PRO A 315 -15.94 -3.01 -9.99
C PRO A 315 -16.45 -4.20 -10.84
N GLY A 316 -16.50 -4.04 -12.17
CA GLY A 316 -16.90 -5.10 -13.08
C GLY A 316 -15.92 -6.28 -13.11
N GLU A 317 -14.61 -6.02 -13.16
CA GLU A 317 -13.60 -7.07 -13.05
C GLU A 317 -13.68 -7.80 -11.70
N ALA A 318 -13.91 -7.08 -10.60
CA ALA A 318 -14.04 -7.68 -9.28
C ALA A 318 -15.23 -8.66 -9.23
N THR A 319 -16.40 -8.24 -9.75
CA THR A 319 -17.57 -9.13 -9.85
C THR A 319 -17.29 -10.37 -10.70
N GLN A 320 -16.60 -10.22 -11.83
CA GLN A 320 -16.23 -11.35 -12.69
C GLN A 320 -15.26 -12.32 -12.00
N VAL A 321 -14.26 -11.80 -11.29
CA VAL A 321 -13.32 -12.61 -10.52
C VAL A 321 -14.04 -13.40 -9.43
N VAL A 322 -14.92 -12.74 -8.67
CA VAL A 322 -15.71 -13.38 -7.61
C VAL A 322 -16.59 -14.49 -8.20
N ALA A 323 -17.28 -14.23 -9.32
CA ALA A 323 -18.11 -15.22 -9.99
C ALA A 323 -17.31 -16.44 -10.49
N ALA A 324 -16.12 -16.22 -11.06
CA ALA A 324 -15.26 -17.30 -11.53
C ALA A 324 -14.74 -18.18 -10.38
N LEU A 325 -14.28 -17.56 -9.29
CA LEU A 325 -13.80 -18.29 -8.10
C LEU A 325 -14.91 -19.12 -7.44
N ARG A 326 -16.14 -18.60 -7.38
CA ARG A 326 -17.31 -19.36 -6.91
C ARG A 326 -17.57 -20.63 -7.72
N GLN A 327 -17.31 -20.59 -9.03
CA GLN A 327 -17.52 -21.71 -9.94
C GLN A 327 -16.32 -22.67 -10.00
N GLY A 328 -15.27 -22.42 -9.21
CA GLY A 328 -14.01 -23.17 -9.30
C GLY A 328 -13.22 -22.94 -10.60
N GLY A 329 -13.59 -21.93 -11.38
CA GLY A 329 -12.97 -21.60 -12.65
C GLY A 329 -11.87 -20.55 -12.52
N GLN A 330 -11.00 -20.46 -13.54
CA GLN A 330 -10.12 -19.31 -13.71
C GLN A 330 -10.86 -18.18 -14.43
N PRO A 331 -10.83 -16.94 -13.91
CA PRO A 331 -11.52 -15.83 -14.56
C PRO A 331 -10.92 -15.55 -15.95
N ARG A 332 -11.79 -15.35 -16.96
CA ARG A 332 -11.37 -14.89 -18.30
C ARG A 332 -11.08 -13.39 -18.22
N LEU A 333 -9.83 -13.03 -17.94
CA LEU A 333 -9.41 -11.64 -17.68
C LEU A 333 -9.29 -10.87 -19.01
N GLY A 334 -9.85 -9.67 -19.06
CA GLY A 334 -9.78 -8.78 -20.21
C GLY A 334 -8.35 -8.36 -20.60
N THR A 335 -8.19 -7.89 -21.83
CA THR A 335 -6.94 -7.39 -22.40
C THR A 335 -6.61 -6.00 -21.84
N GLY A 336 -6.18 -5.94 -20.57
CA GLY A 336 -5.51 -4.75 -20.05
C GLY A 336 -4.12 -4.60 -20.67
N THR A 337 -3.67 -3.37 -20.90
CA THR A 337 -2.34 -3.10 -21.46
C THR A 337 -1.26 -3.76 -20.61
N GLU A 338 -0.49 -4.68 -21.20
CA GLU A 338 0.63 -5.32 -20.52
C GLU A 338 1.71 -4.28 -20.23
N ILE A 339 1.95 -4.01 -18.95
CA ILE A 339 3.09 -3.19 -18.54
C ILE A 339 4.30 -4.12 -18.54
N SER A 340 5.28 -3.86 -19.41
CA SER A 340 6.55 -4.58 -19.42
C SER A 340 7.29 -4.39 -18.09
N THR A 341 7.18 -5.34 -17.17
CA THR A 341 7.97 -5.40 -15.94
C THR A 341 9.32 -6.05 -16.24
N ARG A 342 10.43 -5.40 -15.89
CA ARG A 342 11.75 -6.08 -15.88
C ARG A 342 11.72 -7.16 -14.78
N GLY A 343 12.30 -8.33 -15.04
CA GLY A 343 12.13 -9.55 -14.23
C GLY A 343 12.39 -9.40 -12.71
N GLY A 344 11.82 -10.33 -11.95
CA GLY A 344 11.83 -10.35 -10.48
C GLY A 344 10.65 -9.59 -9.85
N PHE A 345 10.37 -9.83 -8.56
CA PHE A 345 9.43 -9.05 -7.75
C PHE A 345 10.10 -8.64 -6.44
N ASP A 346 9.71 -7.50 -5.88
CA ASP A 346 10.19 -7.07 -4.57
C ASP A 346 9.18 -7.41 -3.47
N LEU A 347 9.69 -7.94 -2.37
CA LEU A 347 8.94 -8.16 -1.15
C LEU A 347 9.19 -6.98 -0.22
N ILE A 348 8.11 -6.42 0.33
CA ILE A 348 8.23 -5.59 1.53
C ILE A 348 8.77 -6.48 2.64
N ALA A 349 9.93 -6.08 3.17
CA ALA A 349 10.62 -6.71 4.28
C ALA A 349 11.04 -8.17 3.96
N ARG A 350 12.20 -8.28 3.29
CA ARG A 350 12.78 -9.54 2.75
C ARG A 350 13.08 -10.56 3.84
#